data_AF-A0A3C1KQD2-F1
#
_entry.id   AF-A0A3C1KQD2-F1
#
_cell.length_a   1.000
_cell.length_b   1.000
_cell.length_c   1.000
_cell.angle_alpha   90.00
_cell.angle_beta   90.00
_cell.angle_gamma   90.00
#
_symmetry.space_group_name_H-M   'P 1'
#
loop_
_entity.id
_entity.type
_entity.pdbx_description
1 polymer ?
#
loop_
_entity_poly.entity_id
_entity_poly.type
_entity_poly.pdbx_seq_one_letter_code
_entity_poly.pdbx_strand_id
1 'polypeptide(L)' 'MIDSEGFRPNVGIILANDAGQLLWARRIGGRDAWQFPQGGINRGETPEEALYRELHEEVGLAPEAVNVVA' A
#
# COMPACT_ATOMS: atom_id res chain seq x y z
N MET A 1 -11.33 -3.65 11.02
CA MET A 1 -11.57 -3.13 12.37
C MET A 1 -11.49 -1.62 12.33
N ILE A 2 -12.30 -0.94 13.13
CA ILE A 2 -12.27 0.50 13.32
C ILE A 2 -11.88 0.73 14.79
N ASP A 3 -10.94 1.63 15.06
CA ASP A 3 -10.53 1.94 16.43
C ASP A 3 -11.61 2.75 17.19
N SER A 4 -11.34 3.07 18.45
CA SER A 4 -12.27 3.84 19.29
C SER A 4 -12.53 5.26 18.78
N GLU A 5 -11.67 5.77 17.91
CA GLU A 5 -11.75 7.11 17.33
C GLU A 5 -12.39 7.11 15.92
N GLY A 6 -12.73 5.95 15.38
CA GLY A 6 -13.38 5.84 14.09
C GLY A 6 -12.43 5.62 12.91
N PHE A 7 -11.13 5.39 13.14
CA PHE A 7 -10.15 5.16 12.09
C PHE A 7 -9.96 3.67 11.77
N ARG A 8 -9.77 3.37 10.49
CA ARG A 8 -9.38 2.04 10.03
C ARG A 8 -7.85 1.97 9.92
N PRO A 9 -7.18 1.00 10.57
CA PRO A 9 -5.76 0.77 10.39
C PRO A 9 -5.43 0.48 8.92
N ASN A 10 -4.36 1.09 8.41
CA ASN A 10 -4.01 1.06 6.99
C ASN A 10 -2.49 1.11 6.79
N VAL A 11 -2.03 0.59 5.66
CA VAL A 11 -0.67 0.76 5.14
C VAL A 11 -0.73 1.54 3.84
N GLY A 12 0.15 2.53 3.70
CA GLY A 12 0.39 3.22 2.43
C GLY A 12 1.76 2.82 1.89
N ILE A 13 1.86 2.57 0.60
CA ILE A 13 3.08 2.06 -0.03
C ILE A 13 3.64 3.11 -0.98
N ILE A 14 4.86 3.57 -0.72
CA ILE A 14 5.59 4.46 -1.63
C ILE A 14 6.67 3.64 -2.32
N LEU A 15 6.44 3.30 -3.60
CA LEU A 15 7.44 2.61 -4.42
C LEU A 15 8.30 3.63 -5.14
N ALA A 16 9.61 3.54 -4.92
CA ALA A 16 10.62 4.34 -5.60
C ALA A 16 11.46 3.46 -6.54
N ASN A 17 11.92 4.03 -7.65
CA ASN A 17 12.95 3.42 -8.49
C ASN A 17 14.32 4.07 -8.27
N ASP A 18 15.38 3.51 -8.87
CA ASP A 18 16.76 4.02 -8.76
C ASP A 18 16.96 5.42 -9.37
N ALA A 19 15.99 5.92 -10.14
CA ALA A 19 15.97 7.28 -10.67
C ALA A 19 15.31 8.30 -9.73
N GLY A 20 14.89 7.87 -8.53
CA GLY A 20 14.21 8.74 -7.55
C GLY A 20 12.77 9.10 -7.94
N GLN A 21 12.16 8.33 -8.86
CA GLN A 21 10.76 8.51 -9.25
C GLN A 21 9.85 7.64 -8.41
N LEU A 22 8.61 8.08 -8.21
CA LEU A 22 7.61 7.37 -7.41
C LEU A 22 6.51 6.78 -8.28
N LEU A 23 6.00 5.61 -7.90
CA LEU A 23 4.78 5.07 -8.48
C LEU A 23 3.58 5.91 -8.06
N TRP A 24 2.86 6.45 -9.03
CA TRP A 24 1.59 7.15 -8.83
C TRP A 24 0.53 6.44 -9.67
N ALA A 25 -0.46 5.83 -9.01
CA ALA A 25 -1.43 4.97 -9.66
C ALA A 25 -2.77 5.71 -9.84
N ARG A 26 -3.37 5.57 -11.03
CA ARG A 26 -4.71 6.14 -11.31
C ARG A 26 -5.79 5.26 -10.68
N ARG A 27 -6.70 5.86 -9.92
CA ARG A 27 -7.81 5.14 -9.27
C ARG A 27 -8.77 4.57 -10.29
N ILE A 28 -9.11 3.28 -10.15
CA ILE A 28 -10.21 2.66 -10.88
C ILE A 28 -11.54 3.17 -10.32
N GLY A 29 -12.47 3.57 -11.19
CA GLY A 29 -13.81 4.02 -10.80
C GLY A 29 -13.90 5.39 -10.10
N GLY A 30 -12.78 6.14 -10.01
CA GLY A 30 -12.74 7.49 -9.46
C GLY A 30 -12.90 8.60 -10.51
N ARG A 31 -13.18 9.83 -10.06
CA ARG A 31 -12.93 11.06 -10.83
C ARG A 31 -11.43 11.14 -11.03
N ASP A 32 -10.94 11.17 -12.27
CA ASP A 32 -9.53 11.26 -12.69
C ASP A 32 -8.54 11.69 -11.58
N ALA A 33 -8.21 10.74 -10.71
CA ALA A 33 -7.49 10.95 -9.48
C ALA A 33 -6.43 9.88 -9.34
N TRP A 34 -5.37 10.27 -8.68
CA TRP A 34 -4.17 9.49 -8.56
C TRP A 34 -3.78 9.39 -7.10
N GLN A 35 -3.18 8.26 -6.72
CA GLN A 35 -2.79 7.96 -5.36
C GLN A 35 -1.62 6.98 -5.31
N PHE A 36 -1.04 6.85 -4.12
CA PHE A 36 -0.20 5.70 -3.79
C PHE A 36 -1.07 4.46 -3.55
N PRO A 37 -0.53 3.26 -3.80
CA PRO A 37 -1.14 2.02 -3.33
C PRO A 37 -1.35 2.06 -1.81
N GLN A 38 -2.49 1.57 -1.35
CA GLN A 38 -2.82 1.57 0.07
C GLN A 38 -3.84 0.50 0.40
N GLY A 39 -3.85 0.03 1.64
CA GLY A 39 -4.87 -0.92 2.05
C GLY A 39 -4.92 -1.23 3.52
N GLY A 40 -6.03 -1.86 3.90
CA GLY A 40 -6.40 -1.99 5.30
C GLY A 40 -5.64 -3.12 5.98
N ILE A 41 -5.18 -2.90 7.22
CA ILE A 41 -4.57 -3.96 8.02
C ILE A 41 -5.69 -4.86 8.56
N ASN A 42 -5.59 -6.16 8.28
CA ASN A 42 -6.54 -7.16 8.75
C ASN A 42 -6.30 -7.52 10.23
N ARG A 43 -7.29 -8.17 10.86
CA ARG A 43 -7.16 -8.55 12.27
C ARG A 43 -6.08 -9.63 12.41
N GLY A 44 -5.08 -9.35 13.25
CA GLY A 44 -3.95 -10.26 13.48
C GLY A 44 -2.82 -10.12 12.46
N GLU A 45 -2.97 -9.23 11.48
CA GLU A 45 -1.94 -8.91 10.50
C GLU A 45 -1.02 -7.82 11.07
N THR A 46 0.29 -8.02 10.92
CA THR A 46 1.29 -6.97 11.16
C THR A 46 1.26 -5.94 10.02
N PRO A 47 1.75 -4.70 10.24
CA PRO A 47 1.86 -3.73 9.16
C PRO A 47 2.70 -4.24 7.97
N GLU A 48 3.73 -5.03 8.21
CA GLU A 48 4.59 -5.59 7.16
C GLU A 48 3.86 -6.67 6.34
N GLU A 49 3.12 -7.58 6.99
CA GLU A 49 2.29 -8.57 6.28
C GLU A 49 1.22 -7.88 5.43
N ALA A 50 0.56 -6.84 5.97
CA ALA A 50 -0.41 -6.04 5.23
C ALA A 50 0.24 -5.34 4.03
N LEU A 51 1.44 -4.78 4.20
CA LEU A 51 2.18 -4.13 3.13
C LEU A 51 2.47 -5.09 1.97
N TYR A 52 2.96 -6.30 2.25
CA TYR A 52 3.26 -7.27 1.20
C TYR A 52 2.00 -7.82 0.51
N ARG A 53 0.91 -8.02 1.26
CA ARG A 53 -0.37 -8.43 0.68
C ARG A 53 -0.92 -7.37 -0.27
N GLU A 54 -0.99 -6.11 0.17
CA GLU A 54 -1.51 -5.00 -0.64
C GLU A 54 -0.60 -4.70 -1.84
N LEU A 55 0.74 -4.83 -1.67
CA LEU A 55 1.69 -4.73 -2.78
C LEU A 55 1.40 -5.76 -3.88
N HIS A 56 1.11 -7.00 -3.48
CA HIS A 56 0.76 -8.05 -4.43
C HIS A 56 -0.64 -7.84 -5.04
N GLU A 57 -1.64 -7.45 -4.23
CA GLU A 57 -3.03 -7.25 -4.70
C GLU A 57 -3.18 -6.05 -5.66
N GLU A 58 -2.51 -4.93 -5.36
CA GLU A 58 -2.68 -3.69 -6.14
C GLU A 58 -1.62 -3.51 -7.24
N VAL A 59 -0.41 -4.04 -7.05
CA VAL A 59 0.73 -3.84 -7.98
C VAL A 59 1.23 -5.15 -8.60
N GLY A 60 0.96 -6.30 -7.98
CA GLY A 60 1.42 -7.61 -8.47
C GLY A 60 2.89 -7.92 -8.16
N LEU A 61 3.53 -7.16 -7.27
CA LEU A 61 4.93 -7.40 -6.87
C LEU A 61 5.00 -8.35 -5.67
N ALA A 62 5.97 -9.25 -5.70
CA ALA A 62 6.30 -10.13 -4.58
C ALA A 62 7.37 -9.49 -3.66
N PRO A 63 7.51 -9.94 -2.41
CA PRO A 63 8.49 -9.38 -1.46
C PRO A 63 9.92 -9.32 -1.99
N GLU A 64 10.31 -10.27 -2.83
CA GLU A 64 11.65 -10.39 -3.39
C GLU A 64 11.96 -9.32 -4.46
N ALA A 65 10.93 -8.64 -4.97
CA ALA A 65 11.07 -7.59 -5.98
C ALA A 65 11.34 -6.20 -5.39
N VAL A 66 11.28 -6.06 -4.07
CA VAL A 66 11.40 -4.77 -3.38
C VAL A 66 12.31 -4.87 -2.16
N ASN A 67 12.82 -3.73 -1.70
CA ASN A 67 13.49 -3.63 -0.41
C ASN A 67 12.78 -2.55 0.42
N VAL A 68 12.39 -2.89 1.65
CA VAL A 68 11.76 -1.93 2.57
C VAL A 68 12.85 -1.07 3.19
N VAL A 69 12.70 0.25 3.05
CA VAL A 69 13.60 1.25 3.63
C VAL A 69 12.84 1.93 4.77
N ALA A 70 13.10 1.51 6.00
CA ALA A 70 12.48 2.05 7.22
C ALA A 70 13.46 2.94 7.98
#